data_AF-A0A6G7J2B4-F1
#
_entry.id   AF-A0A6G7J2B4-F1
#
_cell.length_a   1.000
_cell.length_b   1.000
_cell.length_c   1.000
_cell.angle_alpha   90.00
_cell.angle_beta   90.00
_cell.angle_gamma   90.00
#
_symmetry.space_group_name_H-M   'P 1'
#
loop_
_entity.id
_entity.type
_entity.pdbx_description
1 polymer ?
#
loop_
_entity_poly.entity_id
_entity_poly.type
_entity_poly.pdbx_seq_one_letter_code
_entity_poly.pdbx_strand_id
1 'polypeptide(L)'
;MRNGEGQEKSCPHCGNANAQSATQTPQTLTPAQLELLEYADALDGPDVVKSLKLLHDVVVYHSYEPIDEEEKNALFHLKGLWECIEQIIGEQVQS
;
A
#
# COMPACT_ATOMS: atom_id res chain seq x y z
N MET A 1 -47.22 41.65 -12.63
CA MET A 1 -47.09 41.09 -13.99
C MET A 1 -45.68 41.41 -14.50
N ARG A 2 -44.86 40.36 -14.76
CA ARG A 2 -43.75 40.22 -15.76
C ARG A 2 -42.59 41.25 -15.72
N ASN A 3 -41.39 40.93 -15.21
CA ASN A 3 -40.22 40.14 -15.71
C ASN A 3 -39.14 40.98 -16.43
N GLY A 4 -37.87 40.58 -16.26
CA GLY A 4 -36.69 40.93 -17.08
C GLY A 4 -35.49 41.33 -16.22
N GLU A 5 -34.70 40.38 -15.67
CA GLU A 5 -33.48 39.80 -16.27
C GLU A 5 -32.35 40.83 -16.49
N GLY A 6 -31.21 40.65 -15.81
CA GLY A 6 -30.01 41.42 -16.13
C GLY A 6 -28.87 41.28 -15.14
N GLN A 7 -27.88 40.48 -15.53
CA GLN A 7 -26.45 40.69 -15.26
C GLN A 7 -25.83 39.99 -14.05
N GLU A 8 -25.77 38.66 -14.19
CA GLU A 8 -24.69 37.84 -13.66
C GLU A 8 -23.34 38.39 -14.16
N LYS A 9 -22.45 38.68 -13.21
CA LYS A 9 -21.10 39.19 -13.47
C LYS A 9 -20.26 38.02 -13.95
N SER A 10 -20.27 37.80 -15.27
CA SER A 10 -19.37 36.87 -15.96
C SER A 10 -17.92 37.22 -15.63
N CYS A 11 -17.25 36.33 -14.90
CA CYS A 11 -15.83 36.43 -14.61
C CYS A 11 -15.05 36.06 -15.89
N PRO A 12 -14.28 36.97 -16.51
CA PRO A 12 -13.60 36.70 -17.78
C PRO A 12 -12.41 35.74 -17.64
N HIS A 13 -12.15 35.22 -16.45
CA HIS A 13 -11.01 34.34 -16.17
C HIS A 13 -11.39 33.02 -15.48
N CYS A 14 -12.67 32.65 -15.44
CA CYS A 14 -13.07 31.28 -15.11
C CYS A 14 -12.95 30.40 -16.37
N GLY A 15 -11.72 30.28 -16.86
CA GLY A 15 -11.34 29.25 -17.79
C GLY A 15 -11.59 27.90 -17.12
N ASN A 16 -12.33 27.07 -17.82
CA ASN A 16 -12.74 25.71 -17.47
C ASN A 16 -11.52 24.83 -17.12
N ALA A 17 -11.03 24.92 -15.89
CA ALA A 17 -10.29 23.85 -15.27
C ALA A 17 -11.33 23.14 -14.40
N ASN A 18 -11.97 22.14 -15.00
CA ASN A 18 -12.43 20.98 -14.26
C ASN A 18 -11.20 20.47 -13.50
N ALA A 19 -10.95 21.05 -12.32
CA ALA A 19 -10.20 20.41 -11.26
C ALA A 19 -11.08 19.23 -10.90
N GLN A 20 -10.99 18.19 -11.71
CA GLN A 20 -11.06 16.84 -11.25
C GLN A 20 -10.11 16.86 -10.05
N SER A 21 -10.65 17.10 -8.86
CA SER A 21 -10.32 16.25 -7.75
C SER A 21 -10.47 14.86 -8.34
N ALA A 22 -9.37 14.35 -8.87
CA ALA A 22 -9.06 12.95 -8.86
C ALA A 22 -9.12 12.62 -7.37
N THR A 23 -10.35 12.44 -6.90
CA THR A 23 -10.68 11.59 -5.79
C THR A 23 -10.00 10.32 -6.22
N GLN A 24 -8.78 10.12 -5.71
CA GLN A 24 -8.02 8.92 -5.93
C GLN A 24 -8.98 7.85 -5.40
N THR A 25 -9.72 7.24 -6.32
CA THR A 25 -10.60 6.13 -5.99
C THR A 25 -9.72 5.19 -5.19
N PRO A 26 -10.11 4.81 -3.96
CA PRO A 26 -9.36 3.81 -3.22
C PRO A 26 -9.22 2.65 -4.20
N GLN A 27 -7.99 2.36 -4.63
CA GLN A 27 -7.77 1.28 -5.57
C GLN A 27 -8.36 0.05 -4.90
N THR A 28 -9.43 -0.49 -5.48
CA THR A 28 -10.06 -1.70 -4.98
C THR A 28 -8.99 -2.78 -5.07
N LEU A 29 -8.48 -3.19 -3.91
CA LEU A 29 -7.46 -4.22 -3.83
C LEU A 29 -7.95 -5.45 -4.58
N THR A 30 -7.04 -6.10 -5.30
CA THR A 30 -7.35 -7.40 -5.88
C THR A 30 -7.68 -8.40 -4.76
N PRO A 31 -8.46 -9.46 -5.04
CA PRO A 31 -8.79 -10.46 -4.02
C PRO A 31 -7.57 -11.03 -3.30
N ALA A 32 -6.47 -11.29 -4.03
CA ALA A 32 -5.23 -11.78 -3.43
C ALA A 32 -4.54 -10.76 -2.52
N GLN A 33 -4.65 -9.46 -2.82
CA GLN A 33 -4.12 -8.40 -1.94
C GLN A 33 -4.98 -8.22 -0.70
N LEU A 34 -6.30 -8.37 -0.83
CA LEU A 34 -7.23 -8.32 0.30
C LEU A 34 -6.99 -9.51 1.25
N GLU A 35 -6.83 -10.71 0.70
CA GLU A 35 -6.53 -11.92 1.47
C GLU A 35 -5.18 -11.83 2.18
N LEU A 36 -4.16 -11.26 1.53
CA LEU A 36 -2.88 -10.97 2.16
C LEU A 36 -3.02 -9.98 3.32
N LEU A 37 -3.85 -8.95 3.16
CA LEU A 37 -4.11 -7.95 4.19
C LEU A 37 -4.89 -8.54 5.37
N GLU A 38 -5.92 -9.36 5.11
CA GLU A 38 -6.66 -10.10 6.14
C GLU A 38 -5.77 -11.08 6.90
N TYR A 39 -4.85 -11.75 6.22
CA TYR A 39 -3.87 -12.64 6.86
C TYR A 39 -2.88 -11.87 7.73
N ALA A 40 -2.42 -10.70 7.29
CA ALA A 40 -1.56 -9.81 8.06
C ALA A 40 -2.29 -9.08 9.22
N ASP A 41 -3.62 -9.00 9.17
CA ASP A 41 -4.47 -8.50 10.26
C ASP A 41 -4.76 -9.60 11.29
N ALA A 42 -4.96 -10.85 10.84
CA ALA A 42 -5.17 -12.02 11.70
C ALA A 42 -3.94 -12.44 12.51
N LEU A 43 -2.74 -12.16 11.99
CA LEU A 43 -1.48 -12.31 12.68
C LEU A 43 -0.96 -10.88 12.88
N ASP A 44 -1.18 -10.26 14.04
CA ASP A 44 -0.73 -8.88 14.38
C ASP A 44 0.50 -8.53 13.54
N GLY A 45 0.37 -7.68 12.51
CA GLY A 45 1.41 -7.51 11.48
C GLY A 45 2.87 -7.45 11.98
N PRO A 46 3.17 -6.84 13.14
CA PRO A 46 4.48 -6.94 13.79
C PRO A 46 5.00 -8.37 14.03
N ASP A 47 4.14 -9.32 14.38
CA ASP A 47 4.48 -10.73 14.64
C ASP A 47 4.71 -11.52 13.34
N VAL A 48 4.01 -11.19 12.24
CA VAL A 48 4.35 -11.71 10.90
C VAL A 48 5.74 -11.26 10.52
N VAL A 49 6.03 -9.96 10.64
CA VAL A 49 7.36 -9.39 10.35
C VAL A 49 8.44 -10.08 11.18
N LYS A 50 8.23 -10.24 12.50
CA LYS A 50 9.16 -10.96 13.37
C LYS A 50 9.38 -12.41 12.91
N SER A 51 8.32 -13.10 12.51
CA SER A 51 8.40 -14.49 12.05
C SER A 51 9.19 -14.61 10.74
N LEU A 52 8.97 -13.70 9.79
CA LEU A 52 9.69 -13.69 8.52
C LEU A 52 11.18 -13.36 8.72
N LYS A 53 11.49 -12.39 9.58
CA LYS A 53 12.88 -12.05 9.96
C LYS A 53 13.59 -13.23 10.63
N LEU A 54 12.92 -13.90 11.57
CA LEU A 54 13.47 -15.08 12.23
C LEU A 54 13.76 -16.21 11.24
N LEU A 55 12.83 -16.52 10.33
CA LEU A 55 13.02 -17.54 9.31
C LEU A 55 14.23 -17.23 8.42
N HIS A 56 14.31 -15.99 7.95
CA HIS A 56 15.45 -15.53 7.15
C HIS A 56 16.78 -15.71 7.90
N ASP A 57 16.86 -15.24 9.15
CA ASP A 57 18.11 -15.30 9.92
C ASP A 57 18.51 -16.74 10.25
N VAL A 58 17.54 -17.63 10.49
CA VAL A 58 17.80 -19.07 10.64
C VAL A 58 18.41 -19.66 9.38
N VAL A 59 17.83 -19.39 8.21
CA VAL A 59 18.36 -19.94 6.95
C VAL A 59 19.73 -19.35 6.63
N VAL A 60 19.93 -18.05 6.81
CA VAL A 60 21.19 -17.36 6.44
C VAL A 60 22.34 -17.67 7.40
N TYR A 61 22.09 -17.71 8.71
CA TYR A 61 23.16 -17.77 9.71
C TYR A 61 23.23 -19.10 10.46
N HIS A 62 22.17 -19.89 10.43
CA HIS A 62 22.08 -21.13 11.21
C HIS A 62 21.90 -22.38 10.34
N SER A 63 21.74 -22.24 9.03
CA SER A 63 21.82 -23.37 8.10
C SER A 63 23.25 -23.88 7.98
N TYR A 64 23.42 -25.19 8.01
CA TYR A 64 24.68 -25.86 7.66
C TYR A 64 24.76 -26.20 6.17
N GLU A 65 23.63 -26.09 5.45
CA GLU A 65 23.55 -26.37 4.03
C GLU A 65 23.87 -25.10 3.21
N PRO A 66 24.63 -25.24 2.10
CA PRO A 66 24.91 -24.13 1.22
C PRO A 66 23.65 -23.64 0.51
N ILE A 67 23.45 -22.33 0.51
CA ILE A 67 22.29 -21.67 -0.10
C ILE A 67 22.55 -21.47 -1.60
N ASP A 68 21.70 -22.06 -2.44
CA ASP A 68 21.76 -21.92 -3.89
C ASP A 68 21.19 -20.57 -4.38
N GLU A 69 21.22 -20.34 -5.70
CA GLU A 69 20.75 -19.07 -6.28
C GLU A 69 19.23 -18.91 -6.24
N GLU A 70 18.46 -20.00 -6.32
CA GLU A 70 17.00 -19.94 -6.22
C GLU A 70 16.59 -19.61 -4.77
N GLU A 71 17.25 -20.24 -3.80
CA GLU A 71 17.06 -19.99 -2.37
C GLU A 71 17.46 -18.55 -2.00
N LYS A 72 18.58 -18.02 -2.53
CA LYS A 72 18.95 -16.61 -2.36
C LYS A 72 17.88 -15.67 -2.90
N ASN A 73 17.35 -15.94 -4.08
CA ASN A 73 16.28 -15.14 -4.66
C ASN A 73 15.00 -15.21 -3.81
N ALA A 74 14.67 -16.38 -3.27
CA ALA A 74 13.54 -16.54 -2.37
C ALA A 74 13.73 -15.74 -1.07
N LEU A 75 14.92 -15.78 -0.46
CA LEU A 75 15.26 -15.00 0.73
C LEU A 75 15.23 -13.49 0.46
N PHE A 76 15.65 -13.06 -0.73
CA PHE A 76 15.54 -11.67 -1.15
C PHE A 76 14.08 -11.22 -1.28
N HIS A 77 13.21 -12.03 -1.89
CA HIS A 77 11.78 -11.74 -1.96
C HIS A 77 11.12 -11.75 -0.57
N LEU A 78 11.51 -12.67 0.30
CA LEU A 78 11.05 -12.74 1.68
C LEU A 78 11.37 -11.42 2.41
N LYS A 79 12.58 -10.89 2.18
CA LYS A 79 12.99 -9.59 2.71
C LYS A 79 12.11 -8.45 2.22
N GLY A 80 11.89 -8.37 0.91
CA GLY A 80 11.00 -7.36 0.34
C GLY A 80 9.59 -7.44 0.93
N LEU A 81 9.08 -8.66 1.16
CA LEU A 81 7.75 -8.86 1.72
C LEU A 81 7.60 -8.26 3.13
N TRP A 82 8.53 -8.54 4.06
CA TRP A 82 8.41 -7.96 5.40
C TRP A 82 8.64 -6.45 5.40
N GLU A 83 9.50 -5.91 4.54
CA GLU A 83 9.73 -4.47 4.42
C GLU A 83 8.44 -3.76 3.96
N CYS A 84 7.73 -4.37 3.00
CA CYS A 84 6.42 -3.87 2.57
C CYS A 84 5.39 -3.91 3.71
N ILE A 85 5.34 -5.00 4.49
CA ILE A 85 4.42 -5.11 5.63
C ILE A 85 4.76 -4.06 6.70
N GLU A 86 6.04 -3.86 7.04
CA GLU A 86 6.48 -2.82 7.97
C GLU A 86 6.09 -1.42 7.52
N GLN A 87 6.20 -1.13 6.22
CA GLN A 87 5.77 0.15 5.66
C GLN A 87 4.25 0.36 5.81
N ILE A 88 3.44 -0.65 5.48
CA ILE A 88 1.98 -0.59 5.60
C ILE A 88 1.56 -0.34 7.06
N ILE A 89 2.19 -1.04 8.02
CA ILE A 89 1.91 -0.85 9.45
C ILE A 89 2.33 0.56 9.91
N GLY A 90 3.50 1.05 9.45
CA GLY A 90 3.99 2.38 9.79
C GLY A 90 3.10 3.52 9.27
N GLU A 91 2.48 3.35 8.11
CA GLU A 91 1.55 4.32 7.51
C GLU A 91 0.21 4.38 8.28
N GLN A 92 -0.27 3.26 8.83
CA GLN A 92 -1.51 3.19 9.62
C GLN A 92 -1.44 3.92 10.97
N VAL A 93 -0.24 4.19 11.51
CA VAL A 93 -0.05 4.88 12.80
C VAL A 93 -0.10 6.42 12.66
N GLN A 94 -0.08 6.95 11.44
CA GLN A 94 -0.07 8.40 11.18
C GLN A 94 -1.41 8.98 10.69
N SER A 95 -2.46 8.15 10.56
CA SER A 95 -3.82 8.57 10.18
C SER A 95 -4.77 8.57 11.37
#